data_AF-A0A8T3ZEJ4-F1
#
_entry.id   AF-A0A8T3ZEJ4-F1
#
_cell.length_a   1.000
_cell.length_b   1.000
_cell.length_c   1.000
_cell.angle_alpha   90.00
_cell.angle_beta   90.00
_cell.angle_gamma   90.00
#
_symmetry.space_group_name_H-M   'P 1'
#
loop_
_entity.id
_entity.type
_entity.pdbx_description
1 polymer ?
#
loop_
_entity_poly.entity_id
_entity_poly.type
_entity_poly.pdbx_seq_one_letter_code
_entity_poly.pdbx_strand_id
1 'polypeptide(L)'
;MPDANEMLAEALRARGLSVAAGESCTGGLLSKLITDVPGSSQYFKGGTSAYDDHAKVSLLGVKLTSITQFGAVSREVASEMADGARLKFRSEVGIGITGIAGPGGGTPEKPVGLVFIAVSVPGRTFAREFQFHGSRADVRRGAADAAMQMAIEEIEMLPVKSGESSGTGEFRIGVLASGGGTDLQSILDACGSGYIPGKVVVVISNVEDAGALDRARKHGAAALFIDHRKKAREEHEREVGDALDKHGVQLVVLAGYLRILTPYFVRRFLGRLVNIHPALLPGFGGKGMHGERVHRAVLEAGCRLSGCSVHFVDESVDGGPIIAQRAVDAKDGDTPETLAARVLEQEHLLLPYVVKLIAEGKVSLADGKVRVRDTP
;
A
#
# COMPACT_ATOMS: atom_id res chain seq x y z
N MET A 1 -21.21 29.96 1.82
CA MET A 1 -20.12 28.98 1.69
C MET A 1 -20.59 27.92 0.72
N PRO A 2 -19.71 27.31 -0.09
CA PRO A 2 -20.11 26.15 -0.87
C PRO A 2 -20.70 25.08 0.06
N ASP A 3 -21.65 24.29 -0.44
CA ASP A 3 -22.21 23.17 0.32
C ASP A 3 -21.10 22.16 0.60
N ALA A 4 -20.85 21.81 1.87
CA ALA A 4 -19.81 20.87 2.26
C ALA A 4 -19.94 19.52 1.55
N ASN A 5 -21.16 19.16 1.16
CA ASN A 5 -21.46 17.98 0.36
C ASN A 5 -20.78 18.05 -1.02
N GLU A 6 -20.96 19.17 -1.74
CA GLU A 6 -20.38 19.38 -3.08
C GLU A 6 -18.86 19.49 -3.00
N MET A 7 -18.32 20.18 -1.99
CA MET A 7 -16.88 20.30 -1.80
C MET A 7 -16.20 18.94 -1.59
N LEU A 8 -16.82 18.06 -0.78
CA LEU A 8 -16.32 16.71 -0.59
C LEU A 8 -16.39 15.90 -1.89
N ALA A 9 -17.48 16.04 -2.65
CA ALA A 9 -17.63 15.39 -3.95
C ALA A 9 -16.55 15.84 -4.95
N GLU A 10 -16.28 17.14 -5.04
CA GLU A 10 -15.22 17.71 -5.86
C GLU A 10 -13.84 17.20 -5.45
N ALA A 11 -13.52 17.22 -4.15
CA ALA A 11 -12.24 16.74 -3.63
C ALA A 11 -12.00 15.25 -3.93
N LEU A 12 -13.03 14.41 -3.77
CA LEU A 12 -12.95 12.98 -4.07
C LEU A 12 -12.81 12.71 -5.56
N ARG A 13 -13.62 13.39 -6.41
CA ARG A 13 -13.56 13.26 -7.87
C ARG A 13 -12.21 13.70 -8.41
N ALA A 14 -11.74 14.88 -8.00
CA ALA A 14 -10.46 15.45 -8.45
C ALA A 14 -9.26 14.54 -8.13
N ARG A 15 -9.37 13.69 -7.10
CA ARG A 15 -8.32 12.76 -6.69
C ARG A 15 -8.58 11.30 -7.07
N GLY A 16 -9.69 11.00 -7.75
CA GLY A 16 -10.10 9.62 -8.05
C GLY A 16 -10.14 8.74 -6.79
N LEU A 17 -10.70 9.28 -5.70
CA LEU A 17 -10.82 8.61 -4.41
C LEU A 17 -12.27 8.25 -4.14
N SER A 18 -12.46 7.15 -3.42
CA SER A 18 -13.75 6.77 -2.88
C SER A 18 -13.81 6.87 -1.37
N VAL A 19 -15.02 7.04 -0.82
CA VAL A 19 -15.28 7.26 0.60
C VAL A 19 -16.34 6.31 1.14
N ALA A 20 -16.21 5.93 2.41
CA ALA A 20 -17.20 5.18 3.16
C ALA A 20 -17.38 5.73 4.58
N ALA A 21 -18.54 5.47 5.18
CA ALA A 21 -18.91 6.03 6.48
C ALA A 21 -19.16 4.96 7.56
N GLY A 22 -18.62 5.17 8.75
CA GLY A 22 -18.95 4.48 10.00
C GLY A 22 -19.62 5.48 10.94
N GLU A 23 -20.92 5.35 11.12
CA GLU A 23 -21.75 6.34 11.80
C GLU A 23 -22.34 5.78 13.09
N SER A 24 -22.16 6.49 14.20
CA SER A 24 -22.93 6.25 15.43
C SER A 24 -23.95 7.37 15.62
N CYS A 25 -23.59 8.48 16.29
CA CYS A 25 -24.57 9.51 16.67
C CYS A 25 -25.27 10.22 15.49
N THR A 26 -24.67 10.23 14.30
CA THR A 26 -25.26 10.78 13.07
C THR A 26 -26.30 9.86 12.46
N GLY A 27 -26.28 8.55 12.74
CA GLY A 27 -27.32 7.60 12.36
C GLY A 27 -27.66 7.55 10.87
N GLY A 28 -26.64 7.57 10.01
CA GLY A 28 -26.81 7.56 8.55
C GLY A 28 -26.91 8.95 7.90
N LEU A 29 -26.88 10.02 8.69
CA LEU A 29 -26.99 11.38 8.17
C LEU A 29 -25.81 11.75 7.26
N LEU A 30 -24.58 11.37 7.61
CA LEU A 30 -23.41 11.63 6.76
C LEU A 30 -23.58 10.91 5.41
N SER A 31 -23.95 9.62 5.45
CA SER A 31 -24.22 8.85 4.23
C SER A 31 -25.29 9.51 3.37
N LYS A 32 -26.39 9.96 3.98
CA LYS A 32 -27.47 10.69 3.28
C LYS A 32 -26.94 11.94 2.59
N LEU A 33 -26.20 12.78 3.31
CA LEU A 33 -25.65 14.04 2.78
C LEU A 33 -24.69 13.80 1.61
N ILE A 34 -23.82 12.78 1.71
CA ILE A 34 -22.94 12.37 0.62
C ILE A 34 -23.76 11.92 -0.61
N THR A 35 -24.86 11.19 -0.39
CA THR A 35 -25.70 10.68 -1.48
C THR A 35 -26.67 11.71 -2.08
N ASP A 36 -26.92 12.83 -1.39
CA ASP A 36 -27.74 13.93 -1.94
C ASP A 36 -27.08 14.58 -3.15
N VAL A 37 -25.75 14.48 -3.29
CA VAL A 37 -25.01 15.00 -4.43
C VAL A 37 -25.21 14.10 -5.65
N PRO A 38 -25.71 14.62 -6.78
CA PRO A 38 -25.84 13.85 -8.01
C PRO A 38 -24.52 13.21 -8.45
N GLY A 39 -24.56 11.94 -8.85
CA GLY A 39 -23.38 11.18 -9.26
C GLY A 39 -22.54 10.64 -8.11
N SER A 40 -23.05 10.66 -6.87
CA SER A 40 -22.40 10.11 -5.68
C SER A 40 -22.00 8.62 -5.79
N SER A 41 -22.66 7.84 -6.66
CA SER A 41 -22.30 6.44 -6.96
C SER A 41 -20.87 6.24 -7.48
N GLN A 42 -20.24 7.30 -8.00
CA GLN A 42 -18.86 7.25 -8.50
C GLN A 42 -17.84 7.13 -7.37
N TYR A 43 -18.11 7.73 -6.21
CA TYR A 43 -17.15 7.86 -5.11
C TYR A 43 -17.66 7.34 -3.76
N PHE A 44 -18.96 7.23 -3.52
CA PHE A 44 -19.48 6.67 -2.27
C PHE A 44 -19.62 5.16 -2.35
N LYS A 45 -18.88 4.43 -1.51
CA LYS A 45 -18.91 2.95 -1.49
C LYS A 45 -19.94 2.36 -0.54
N GLY A 46 -20.44 3.15 0.40
CA GLY A 46 -21.44 2.74 1.37
C GLY A 46 -21.14 3.21 2.79
N GLY A 47 -22.03 2.87 3.71
CA GLY A 47 -21.89 3.24 5.11
C GLY A 47 -22.52 2.24 6.05
N THR A 48 -22.10 2.28 7.31
CA THR A 48 -22.65 1.46 8.40
C THR A 48 -23.12 2.39 9.52
N SER A 49 -24.39 2.28 9.89
CA SER A 49 -24.89 2.86 11.15
C SER A 49 -24.63 1.89 12.31
N ALA A 50 -23.50 2.07 12.99
CA ALA A 50 -23.06 1.27 14.14
C ALA A 50 -23.38 1.97 15.47
N TYR A 51 -24.67 1.97 15.80
CA TYR A 51 -25.20 2.70 16.97
C TYR A 51 -24.84 2.03 18.30
N ASP A 52 -24.97 0.71 18.40
CA ASP A 52 -24.63 -0.07 19.58
C ASP A 52 -23.18 -0.59 19.52
N ASP A 53 -22.67 -1.07 20.65
CA ASP A 53 -21.27 -1.49 20.76
C ASP A 53 -21.01 -2.80 20.02
N HIS A 54 -21.97 -3.73 19.98
CA HIS A 54 -21.82 -4.95 19.21
C HIS A 54 -21.78 -4.66 17.71
N ALA A 55 -22.57 -3.73 17.19
CA ALA A 55 -22.47 -3.28 15.80
C ALA A 55 -21.12 -2.63 15.50
N LYS A 56 -20.55 -1.82 16.41
CA LYS A 56 -19.20 -1.25 16.22
C LYS A 56 -18.15 -2.36 16.07
N VAL A 57 -18.20 -3.38 16.93
CA VAL A 57 -17.26 -4.51 16.86
C VAL A 57 -17.49 -5.36 15.60
N SER A 58 -18.70 -5.85 15.40
CA SER A 58 -19.01 -6.83 14.33
C SER A 58 -19.01 -6.22 12.93
N LEU A 59 -19.42 -4.96 12.77
CA LEU A 59 -19.58 -4.34 11.47
C LEU A 59 -18.41 -3.45 11.07
N LEU A 60 -17.67 -2.88 12.02
CA LEU A 60 -16.55 -1.97 11.75
C LEU A 60 -15.23 -2.46 12.36
N GLY A 61 -15.18 -3.61 13.03
CA GLY A 61 -13.93 -4.14 13.57
C GLY A 61 -13.36 -3.30 14.72
N VAL A 62 -14.19 -2.47 15.37
CA VAL A 62 -13.80 -1.76 16.60
C VAL A 62 -13.40 -2.79 17.65
N LYS A 63 -12.30 -2.57 18.34
CA LYS A 63 -11.83 -3.51 19.36
C LYS A 63 -12.69 -3.38 20.59
N LEU A 64 -13.13 -4.51 21.13
CA LEU A 64 -13.86 -4.54 22.39
C LEU A 64 -13.04 -3.89 23.51
N THR A 65 -11.72 -4.09 23.52
CA THR A 65 -10.79 -3.48 24.48
C THR A 65 -10.84 -1.95 24.46
N SER A 66 -10.92 -1.34 23.27
CA SER A 66 -10.99 0.11 23.11
C SER A 66 -12.29 0.67 23.70
N ILE A 67 -13.42 -0.02 23.47
CA ILE A 67 -14.71 0.33 24.07
C ILE A 67 -14.64 0.19 25.59
N THR A 68 -14.11 -0.91 26.13
CA THR A 68 -14.05 -1.12 27.59
C THR A 68 -13.11 -0.14 28.30
N GLN A 69 -12.02 0.28 27.66
CA GLN A 69 -11.01 1.13 28.28
C GLN A 69 -11.33 2.63 28.15
N PHE A 70 -11.80 3.07 26.98
CA PHE A 70 -11.99 4.49 26.66
C PHE A 70 -13.46 4.88 26.52
N GLY A 71 -14.37 3.90 26.46
CA GLY A 71 -15.80 4.09 26.18
C GLY A 71 -16.09 4.21 24.69
N ALA A 72 -17.35 3.93 24.30
CA ALA A 72 -17.83 3.99 22.92
C ALA A 72 -17.75 5.39 22.27
N VAL A 73 -17.71 6.44 23.09
CA VAL A 73 -17.50 7.83 22.67
C VAL A 73 -16.08 8.23 23.06
N SER A 74 -15.14 7.98 22.16
CA SER A 74 -13.70 8.22 22.36
C SER A 74 -12.99 8.40 21.01
N ARG A 75 -11.76 8.91 21.08
CA ARG A 75 -10.86 9.08 19.93
C ARG A 75 -10.52 7.73 19.30
N GLU A 76 -10.23 6.73 20.12
CA GLU A 76 -9.83 5.39 19.73
C GLU A 76 -10.96 4.70 18.95
N VAL A 77 -12.18 4.75 19.48
CA VAL A 77 -13.35 4.17 18.82
C VAL A 77 -13.68 4.89 17.51
N ALA A 78 -13.61 6.24 17.47
CA ALA A 78 -13.80 6.97 16.22
C ALA A 78 -12.79 6.54 15.14
N SER A 79 -11.51 6.40 15.53
CA SER A 79 -10.41 6.01 14.63
C SER A 79 -10.60 4.61 14.09
N GLU A 80 -10.91 3.65 14.97
CA GLU A 80 -11.20 2.27 14.57
C GLU A 80 -12.46 2.17 13.69
N MET A 81 -13.50 2.99 13.94
CA MET A 81 -14.67 3.06 13.08
C MET A 81 -14.32 3.58 11.67
N ALA A 82 -13.44 4.58 11.56
CA ALA A 82 -12.99 5.13 10.28
C ALA A 82 -12.18 4.08 9.49
N ASP A 83 -11.22 3.41 10.14
CA ASP A 83 -10.43 2.33 9.55
C ASP A 83 -11.33 1.16 9.12
N GLY A 84 -12.28 0.79 9.99
CA GLY A 84 -13.28 -0.24 9.74
C GLY A 84 -14.13 0.04 8.52
N ALA A 85 -14.64 1.26 8.38
CA ALA A 85 -15.43 1.68 7.23
C ALA A 85 -14.59 1.60 5.94
N ARG A 86 -13.36 2.10 5.97
CA ARG A 86 -12.42 2.06 4.84
C ARG A 86 -12.16 0.64 4.36
N LEU A 87 -11.83 -0.27 5.30
CA LEU A 87 -11.54 -1.67 5.01
C LEU A 87 -12.75 -2.43 4.51
N LYS A 88 -13.91 -2.28 5.17
CA LYS A 88 -15.14 -3.02 4.85
C LYS A 88 -15.67 -2.69 3.47
N PHE A 89 -15.73 -1.41 3.13
CA PHE A 89 -16.27 -0.94 1.85
C PHE A 89 -15.20 -0.78 0.76
N ARG A 90 -13.94 -1.12 1.08
CA ARG A 90 -12.79 -1.03 0.17
C ARG A 90 -12.66 0.37 -0.44
N SER A 91 -12.88 1.39 0.38
CA SER A 91 -12.74 2.78 -0.02
C SER A 91 -11.33 3.29 0.27
N GLU A 92 -10.92 4.37 -0.40
CA GLU A 92 -9.65 5.02 -0.09
C GLU A 92 -9.73 5.86 1.18
N VAL A 93 -10.90 6.45 1.44
CA VAL A 93 -11.20 7.28 2.61
C VAL A 93 -12.27 6.60 3.46
N GLY A 94 -12.08 6.55 4.77
CA GLY A 94 -13.10 6.12 5.74
C GLY A 94 -13.36 7.22 6.75
N ILE A 95 -14.62 7.47 7.07
CA ILE A 95 -15.01 8.47 8.07
C ILE A 95 -15.68 7.77 9.24
N GLY A 96 -15.21 8.00 10.46
CA GLY A 96 -15.77 7.42 11.70
C GLY A 96 -16.32 8.53 12.59
N ILE A 97 -17.58 8.40 13.03
CA ILE A 97 -18.22 9.37 13.92
C ILE A 97 -18.84 8.65 15.11
N THR A 98 -18.44 9.03 16.33
CA THR A 98 -19.08 8.61 17.58
C THR A 98 -19.25 9.78 18.54
N GLY A 99 -20.37 9.84 19.26
CA GLY A 99 -20.70 11.02 20.06
C GLY A 99 -22.03 10.93 20.79
N ILE A 100 -22.36 11.99 21.52
CA ILE A 100 -23.56 12.08 22.34
C ILE A 100 -24.42 13.24 21.80
N ALA A 101 -25.32 12.94 20.87
CA ALA A 101 -26.17 13.96 20.26
C ALA A 101 -27.29 14.48 21.19
N GLY A 102 -27.53 13.84 22.33
CA GLY A 102 -28.57 14.25 23.28
C GLY A 102 -30.00 13.88 22.84
N PRO A 103 -31.03 14.34 23.57
CA PRO A 103 -30.92 15.23 24.74
C PRO A 103 -30.41 14.52 26.01
N GLY A 104 -30.40 13.19 26.04
CA GLY A 104 -29.84 12.38 27.14
C GLY A 104 -28.54 11.67 26.78
N GLY A 105 -28.02 10.88 27.72
CA GLY A 105 -26.83 10.03 27.51
C GLY A 105 -25.49 10.72 27.78
N GLY A 106 -25.48 11.99 28.18
CA GLY A 106 -24.27 12.69 28.61
C GLY A 106 -23.98 12.51 30.10
N THR A 107 -22.71 12.63 30.46
CA THR A 107 -22.21 12.74 31.85
C THR A 107 -21.43 14.05 32.01
N PRO A 108 -21.06 14.49 33.24
CA PRO A 108 -20.19 15.65 33.42
C PRO A 108 -18.86 15.54 32.65
N GLU A 109 -18.29 14.33 32.54
CA GLU A 109 -17.03 14.05 31.84
C GLU A 109 -17.22 13.93 30.33
N LYS A 110 -18.40 13.47 29.88
CA LYS A 110 -18.77 13.32 28.47
C LYS A 110 -20.12 13.98 28.22
N PRO A 111 -20.16 15.32 28.12
CA PRO A 111 -21.42 16.04 28.03
C PRO A 111 -22.14 15.78 26.70
N VAL A 112 -23.44 16.08 26.67
CA VAL A 112 -24.19 16.16 25.42
C VAL A 112 -23.51 17.17 24.49
N GLY A 113 -23.39 16.81 23.21
CA GLY A 113 -22.66 17.58 22.20
C GLY A 113 -21.23 17.12 21.98
N LEU A 114 -20.66 16.29 22.87
CA LEU A 114 -19.33 15.72 22.67
C LEU A 114 -19.35 14.71 21.51
N VAL A 115 -18.51 14.93 20.51
CA VAL A 115 -18.37 14.07 19.33
C VAL A 115 -16.89 13.90 18.99
N PHE A 116 -16.49 12.66 18.76
CA PHE A 116 -15.21 12.32 18.14
C PHE A 116 -15.43 11.96 16.68
N ILE A 117 -14.64 12.58 15.82
CA ILE A 117 -14.66 12.37 14.39
C ILE A 117 -13.27 11.93 13.98
N ALA A 118 -13.19 10.88 13.16
CA ALA A 118 -11.95 10.43 12.57
C ALA A 118 -12.06 10.25 11.07
N VAL A 119 -10.95 10.48 10.38
CA VAL A 119 -10.79 10.25 8.95
C VAL A 119 -9.59 9.35 8.76
N SER A 120 -9.82 8.20 8.13
CA SER A 120 -8.81 7.23 7.73
C SER A 120 -8.51 7.42 6.24
N VAL A 121 -7.24 7.61 5.92
CA VAL A 121 -6.73 7.68 4.55
C VAL A 121 -5.55 6.69 4.40
N PRO A 122 -5.02 6.43 3.19
CA PRO A 122 -3.90 5.49 3.05
C PRO A 122 -2.70 5.90 3.92
N GLY A 123 -2.30 5.02 4.84
CA GLY A 123 -1.11 5.19 5.68
C GLY A 123 -1.29 5.97 6.98
N ARG A 124 -2.45 6.60 7.23
CA ARG A 124 -2.72 7.30 8.50
C ARG A 124 -4.21 7.44 8.81
N THR A 125 -4.51 7.60 10.09
CA THR A 125 -5.86 7.91 10.58
C THR A 125 -5.75 9.07 11.56
N PHE A 126 -6.55 10.10 11.33
CA PHE A 126 -6.56 11.31 12.14
C PHE A 126 -7.92 11.49 12.80
N ALA A 127 -7.91 11.85 14.09
CA ALA A 127 -9.11 12.03 14.87
C ALA A 127 -9.11 13.36 15.61
N ARG A 128 -10.28 13.98 15.76
CA ARG A 128 -10.50 15.22 16.48
C ARG A 128 -11.72 15.11 17.38
N GLU A 129 -11.64 15.83 18.48
CA GLU A 129 -12.74 16.02 19.43
C GLU A 129 -13.46 17.32 19.10
N PHE A 130 -14.79 17.30 19.22
CA PHE A 130 -15.64 18.45 19.02
C PHE A 130 -16.69 18.51 20.12
N GLN A 131 -17.00 19.73 20.55
CA GLN A 131 -18.13 20.02 21.41
C GLN A 131 -19.13 20.85 20.62
N PHE A 132 -20.23 20.23 20.21
CA PHE A 132 -21.33 20.90 19.53
C PHE A 132 -22.39 21.37 20.53
N HIS A 133 -23.15 22.38 20.15
CA HIS A 133 -24.24 22.94 20.96
C HIS A 133 -25.52 23.00 20.14
N GLY A 134 -26.67 23.04 20.84
CA GLY A 134 -27.99 23.10 20.22
C GLY A 134 -28.79 21.81 20.40
N SER A 135 -29.77 21.61 19.52
CA SER A 135 -30.62 20.44 19.53
C SER A 135 -29.88 19.18 19.07
N ARG A 136 -30.51 18.01 19.26
CA ARG A 136 -30.01 16.74 18.70
C ARG A 136 -29.80 16.82 17.19
N ALA A 137 -30.66 17.54 16.47
CA ALA A 137 -30.52 17.72 15.04
C ALA A 137 -29.30 18.58 14.70
N ASP A 138 -29.07 19.66 15.47
CA ASP A 138 -27.92 20.56 15.28
C ASP A 138 -26.60 19.84 15.53
N VAL A 139 -26.50 19.04 16.61
CA VAL A 139 -25.30 18.25 16.91
C VAL A 139 -25.02 17.23 15.80
N ARG A 140 -26.05 16.52 15.32
CA ARG A 140 -25.88 15.53 14.24
C ARG A 140 -25.46 16.19 12.94
N ARG A 141 -26.06 17.34 12.60
CA ARG A 141 -25.72 18.07 11.39
C ARG A 141 -24.31 18.64 11.46
N GLY A 142 -23.97 19.32 12.56
CA GLY A 142 -22.63 19.86 12.80
C GLY A 142 -21.56 18.78 12.78
N ALA A 143 -21.83 17.60 13.35
CA ALA A 143 -20.91 16.47 13.30
C ALA A 143 -20.69 15.95 11.87
N ALA A 144 -21.75 15.83 11.06
CA ALA A 144 -21.62 15.39 9.67
C ALA A 144 -20.86 16.43 8.83
N ASP A 145 -21.19 17.71 8.98
CA ASP A 145 -20.52 18.80 8.26
C ASP A 145 -19.03 18.89 8.62
N ALA A 146 -18.69 18.80 9.92
CA ALA A 146 -17.31 18.77 10.39
C ALA A 146 -16.54 17.55 9.87
N ALA A 147 -17.20 16.40 9.76
CA ALA A 147 -16.58 15.20 9.23
C ALA A 147 -16.25 15.30 7.73
N MET A 148 -17.14 15.91 6.94
CA MET A 148 -16.84 16.20 5.53
C MET A 148 -15.69 17.20 5.40
N GLN A 149 -15.67 18.24 6.23
CA GLN A 149 -14.58 19.21 6.24
C GLN A 149 -13.23 18.58 6.59
N MET A 150 -13.19 17.73 7.64
CA MET A 150 -11.99 16.97 7.98
C MET A 150 -11.58 16.03 6.84
N ALA A 151 -12.53 15.40 6.16
CA ALA A 151 -12.21 14.53 5.04
C ALA A 151 -11.60 15.30 3.86
N ILE A 152 -12.12 16.49 3.55
CA ILE A 152 -11.55 17.39 2.54
C ILE A 152 -10.11 17.76 2.91
N GLU A 153 -9.87 18.22 4.14
CA GLU A 153 -8.52 18.59 4.63
C GLU A 153 -7.54 17.41 4.48
N GLU A 154 -7.95 16.20 4.87
CA GLU A 154 -7.11 15.01 4.76
C GLU A 154 -6.87 14.59 3.31
N ILE A 155 -7.87 14.70 2.44
CA ILE A 155 -7.74 14.41 0.99
C ILE A 155 -6.79 15.40 0.32
N GLU A 156 -6.85 16.68 0.68
CA GLU A 156 -5.97 17.71 0.15
C GLU A 156 -4.52 17.48 0.57
N MET A 157 -4.31 17.05 1.81
CA MET A 157 -3.00 16.69 2.36
C MET A 157 -2.45 15.37 1.83
N LEU A 158 -3.28 14.50 1.24
CA LEU A 158 -2.76 13.31 0.58
C LEU A 158 -1.81 13.74 -0.54
N PRO A 159 -0.69 13.02 -0.73
CA PRO A 159 0.13 13.21 -1.92
C PRO A 159 -0.79 13.04 -3.13
N VAL A 160 -0.79 14.04 -4.02
CA VAL A 160 -1.59 14.03 -5.24
C VAL A 160 -1.32 12.71 -5.96
N LYS A 161 -2.35 11.87 -6.10
CA LYS A 161 -2.31 10.74 -7.03
C LYS A 161 -2.03 11.37 -8.39
N SER A 162 -0.87 11.07 -8.96
CA SER A 162 -0.54 11.46 -10.33
C SER A 162 -1.54 10.79 -11.29
N GLY A 163 -2.57 11.53 -11.70
CA GLY A 163 -3.58 11.15 -12.68
C GLY A 163 -4.90 11.86 -12.36
N GLU A 164 -5.31 12.94 -13.02
CA GLU A 164 -5.11 13.33 -14.41
C GLU A 164 -4.36 14.66 -14.53
N SER A 165 -3.14 14.63 -15.09
CA SER A 165 -2.58 15.78 -15.77
C SER A 165 -1.97 15.28 -17.07
N SER A 166 -2.45 15.83 -18.17
CA SER A 166 -1.61 16.16 -19.31
C SER A 166 -0.37 16.93 -18.81
N GLY A 167 0.70 16.21 -18.40
CA GLY A 167 1.93 16.81 -17.86
C GLY A 167 2.90 15.81 -17.18
N THR A 168 3.78 15.19 -17.98
CA THR A 168 5.23 14.94 -17.71
C THR A 168 5.77 14.43 -16.34
N GLY A 169 4.99 13.78 -15.47
CA GLY A 169 5.51 13.14 -14.24
C GLY A 169 5.91 11.67 -14.43
N GLU A 170 7.20 11.35 -14.37
CA GLU A 170 7.77 10.01 -14.58
C GLU A 170 7.58 9.07 -13.36
N PHE A 171 7.07 7.83 -13.55
CA PHE A 171 6.83 6.85 -12.48
C PHE A 171 8.14 6.48 -11.73
N ARG A 172 8.15 6.57 -10.40
CA ARG A 172 9.39 6.49 -9.60
C ARG A 172 9.65 5.11 -9.01
N ILE A 173 10.76 4.50 -9.42
CA ILE A 173 11.17 3.15 -9.02
C ILE A 173 12.35 3.24 -8.05
N GLY A 174 12.26 2.52 -6.92
CA GLY A 174 13.38 2.29 -6.00
C GLY A 174 13.83 0.84 -6.11
N VAL A 175 15.14 0.59 -6.13
CA VAL A 175 15.67 -0.77 -6.24
C VAL A 175 16.54 -1.10 -5.03
N LEU A 176 16.31 -2.26 -4.43
CA LEU A 176 17.20 -2.84 -3.42
C LEU A 176 18.01 -3.96 -4.07
N ALA A 177 19.34 -3.96 -3.88
CA ALA A 177 20.23 -4.97 -4.44
C ALA A 177 21.45 -5.20 -3.55
N SER A 178 21.95 -6.44 -3.47
CA SER A 178 23.16 -6.77 -2.69
C SER A 178 24.37 -7.15 -3.55
N GLY A 179 24.17 -7.43 -4.85
CA GLY A 179 25.18 -7.99 -5.74
C GLY A 179 25.53 -7.12 -6.96
N GLY A 180 25.90 -7.78 -8.06
CA GLY A 180 26.40 -7.14 -9.29
C GLY A 180 25.36 -6.33 -10.09
N GLY A 181 24.05 -6.49 -9.80
CA GLY A 181 22.99 -5.62 -10.31
C GLY A 181 22.64 -5.78 -11.79
N THR A 182 22.75 -6.98 -12.37
CA THR A 182 22.35 -7.25 -13.77
C THR A 182 20.83 -7.11 -13.96
N ASP A 183 20.02 -7.57 -13.01
CA ASP A 183 18.56 -7.30 -13.01
C ASP A 183 18.25 -5.80 -12.95
N LEU A 184 18.96 -5.05 -12.08
CA LEU A 184 18.87 -3.59 -12.05
C LEU A 184 19.21 -2.98 -13.41
N GLN A 185 20.25 -3.49 -14.09
CA GLN A 185 20.61 -3.00 -15.42
C GLN A 185 19.45 -3.15 -16.41
N SER A 186 18.77 -4.30 -16.40
CA SER A 186 17.61 -4.54 -17.28
C SER A 186 16.49 -3.52 -17.06
N ILE A 187 16.24 -3.11 -15.80
CA ILE A 187 15.26 -2.08 -15.46
C ILE A 187 15.75 -0.70 -15.92
N LEU A 188 17.03 -0.37 -15.69
CA LEU A 188 17.63 0.90 -16.10
C LEU A 188 17.55 1.09 -17.63
N ASP A 189 17.91 0.06 -18.40
CA ASP A 189 17.86 0.07 -19.87
C ASP A 189 16.41 0.20 -20.37
N ALA A 190 15.48 -0.49 -19.73
CA ALA A 190 14.06 -0.42 -20.06
C ALA A 190 13.43 0.95 -19.73
N CYS A 191 13.89 1.63 -18.67
CA CYS A 191 13.52 3.02 -18.41
C CYS A 191 14.14 3.96 -19.45
N GLY A 192 15.44 3.81 -19.74
CA GLY A 192 16.19 4.66 -20.68
C GLY A 192 15.69 4.58 -22.13
N SER A 193 15.12 3.43 -22.52
CA SER A 193 14.47 3.25 -23.83
C SER A 193 13.00 3.70 -23.87
N GLY A 194 12.41 4.07 -22.73
CA GLY A 194 10.99 4.39 -22.62
C GLY A 194 10.06 3.18 -22.64
N TYR A 195 10.58 1.95 -22.58
CA TYR A 195 9.77 0.74 -22.49
C TYR A 195 8.98 0.69 -21.17
N ILE A 196 9.64 1.04 -20.06
CA ILE A 196 8.98 1.34 -18.79
C ILE A 196 8.68 2.84 -18.75
N PRO A 197 7.42 3.26 -18.55
CA PRO A 197 7.06 4.68 -18.43
C PRO A 197 7.45 5.23 -17.04
N GLY A 198 8.72 5.13 -16.67
CA GLY A 198 9.23 5.45 -15.34
C GLY A 198 10.75 5.53 -15.28
N LYS A 199 11.27 5.83 -14.09
CA LYS A 199 12.70 5.98 -13.80
C LYS A 199 13.08 5.41 -12.46
N VAL A 200 14.24 4.76 -12.43
CA VAL A 200 14.92 4.39 -11.19
C VAL A 200 15.47 5.66 -10.54
N VAL A 201 14.86 6.07 -9.43
CA VAL A 201 15.24 7.30 -8.71
C VAL A 201 16.27 7.05 -7.62
N VAL A 202 16.28 5.84 -7.04
CA VAL A 202 17.23 5.45 -6.01
C VAL A 202 17.52 3.95 -6.06
N VAL A 203 18.78 3.60 -5.87
CA VAL A 203 19.25 2.23 -5.65
C VAL A 203 19.93 2.20 -4.29
N ILE A 204 19.49 1.27 -3.45
CA ILE A 204 20.00 1.11 -2.09
C ILE A 204 20.63 -0.27 -1.97
N SER A 205 21.84 -0.31 -1.43
CA SER A 205 22.53 -1.56 -1.10
C SER A 205 22.94 -1.62 0.35
N ASN A 206 22.92 -2.84 0.90
CA ASN A 206 23.50 -3.17 2.19
C ASN A 206 24.98 -3.57 2.08
N VAL A 207 25.57 -3.48 0.89
CA VAL A 207 26.98 -3.76 0.57
C VAL A 207 27.57 -2.52 -0.09
N GLU A 208 28.67 -2.00 0.46
CA GLU A 208 29.27 -0.72 0.06
C GLU A 208 29.79 -0.71 -1.38
N ASP A 209 30.46 -1.79 -1.77
CA ASP A 209 31.06 -1.97 -3.09
C ASP A 209 30.17 -2.77 -4.05
N ALA A 210 28.85 -2.79 -3.83
CA ALA A 210 27.93 -3.50 -4.71
C ALA A 210 27.96 -2.90 -6.13
N GLY A 211 28.19 -3.74 -7.14
CA GLY A 211 28.17 -3.31 -8.55
C GLY A 211 26.85 -2.68 -8.98
N ALA A 212 25.75 -2.98 -8.28
CA ALA A 212 24.46 -2.30 -8.45
C ALA A 212 24.54 -0.77 -8.20
N LEU A 213 25.34 -0.32 -7.21
CA LEU A 213 25.51 1.12 -6.92
C LEU A 213 26.26 1.82 -8.05
N ASP A 214 27.26 1.17 -8.66
CA ASP A 214 27.98 1.73 -9.80
C ASP A 214 27.09 1.86 -11.03
N ARG A 215 26.24 0.86 -11.29
CA ARG A 215 25.24 0.91 -12.37
C ARG A 215 24.27 2.07 -12.15
N ALA A 216 23.79 2.25 -10.92
CA ALA A 216 22.90 3.36 -10.56
C ALA A 216 23.53 4.72 -10.85
N ARG A 217 24.78 4.95 -10.40
CA ARG A 217 25.53 6.18 -10.65
C ARG A 217 25.69 6.47 -12.14
N LYS A 218 26.03 5.46 -12.95
CA LYS A 218 26.19 5.58 -14.41
C LYS A 218 24.91 6.01 -15.12
N HIS A 219 23.74 5.70 -14.56
CA HIS A 219 22.43 6.05 -15.12
C HIS A 219 21.78 7.26 -14.42
N GLY A 220 22.52 7.97 -13.57
CA GLY A 220 22.04 9.18 -12.89
C GLY A 220 20.99 8.91 -11.80
N ALA A 221 20.90 7.69 -11.28
CA ALA A 221 20.08 7.36 -10.12
C ALA A 221 20.87 7.59 -8.83
N ALA A 222 20.18 7.97 -7.74
CA ALA A 222 20.82 8.06 -6.43
C ALA A 222 21.32 6.67 -6.00
N ALA A 223 22.56 6.57 -5.54
CA ALA A 223 23.18 5.31 -5.13
C ALA A 223 23.54 5.39 -3.65
N LEU A 224 22.80 4.68 -2.80
CA LEU A 224 22.94 4.75 -1.35
C LEU A 224 23.45 3.43 -0.79
N PHE A 225 24.57 3.50 -0.09
CA PHE A 225 24.98 2.43 0.82
C PHE A 225 24.35 2.70 2.19
N ILE A 226 23.55 1.77 2.69
CA ILE A 226 23.00 1.82 4.05
C ILE A 226 23.49 0.58 4.79
N ASP A 227 24.49 0.81 5.65
CA ASP A 227 25.12 -0.27 6.41
C ASP A 227 24.12 -0.90 7.38
N HIS A 228 24.05 -2.23 7.29
CA HIS A 228 23.20 -3.07 8.13
C HIS A 228 23.96 -3.64 9.34
N ARG A 229 25.30 -3.55 9.33
CA ARG A 229 26.15 -4.09 10.38
C ARG A 229 25.91 -3.29 11.66
N LYS A 230 25.92 -3.99 12.80
CA LYS A 230 25.72 -3.42 14.14
C LYS A 230 24.36 -2.73 14.38
N LYS A 231 23.37 -2.94 13.49
CA LYS A 231 22.00 -2.43 13.66
C LYS A 231 21.01 -3.56 13.85
N ALA A 232 19.92 -3.28 14.56
CA ALA A 232 18.77 -4.17 14.54
C ALA A 232 18.18 -4.22 13.12
N ARG A 233 17.53 -5.33 12.74
CA ARG A 233 16.95 -5.47 11.38
C ARG A 233 15.95 -4.36 11.08
N GLU A 234 15.04 -4.09 12.00
CA GLU A 234 14.02 -3.03 11.82
C GLU A 234 14.63 -1.62 11.80
N GLU A 235 15.70 -1.37 12.55
CA GLU A 235 16.40 -0.08 12.54
C GLU A 235 17.01 0.19 11.16
N HIS A 236 17.72 -0.81 10.60
CA HIS A 236 18.23 -0.75 9.23
C HIS A 236 17.10 -0.53 8.21
N GLU A 237 15.99 -1.26 8.36
CA GLU A 237 14.84 -1.16 7.45
C GLU A 237 14.08 0.18 7.56
N ARG A 238 14.11 0.85 8.71
CA ARG A 238 13.60 2.23 8.86
C ARG A 238 14.40 3.19 8.01
N GLU A 239 15.73 3.16 8.10
CA GLU A 239 16.61 4.02 7.28
C GLU A 239 16.42 3.77 5.78
N VAL A 240 16.33 2.50 5.37
CA VAL A 240 16.06 2.13 3.97
C VAL A 240 14.70 2.66 3.53
N GLY A 241 13.66 2.45 4.33
CA GLY A 241 12.31 2.92 4.02
C GLY A 241 12.21 4.45 3.95
N ASP A 242 12.87 5.15 4.86
CA ASP A 242 12.89 6.62 4.89
C ASP A 242 13.63 7.19 3.68
N ALA A 243 14.72 6.54 3.25
CA ALA A 243 15.41 6.89 2.02
C ALA A 243 14.51 6.68 0.78
N LEU A 244 13.77 5.58 0.71
CA LEU A 244 12.82 5.31 -0.38
C LEU A 244 11.71 6.38 -0.42
N ASP A 245 11.12 6.71 0.73
CA ASP A 245 10.06 7.72 0.83
C ASP A 245 10.57 9.13 0.49
N LYS A 246 11.79 9.48 0.92
CA LYS A 246 12.44 10.76 0.56
C LYS A 246 12.61 10.92 -0.96
N HIS A 247 12.79 9.82 -1.68
CA HIS A 247 12.89 9.83 -3.15
C HIS A 247 11.53 9.72 -3.85
N GLY A 248 10.42 9.64 -3.11
CA GLY A 248 9.07 9.51 -3.66
C GLY A 248 8.86 8.21 -4.41
N VAL A 249 9.45 7.11 -3.94
CA VAL A 249 9.36 5.80 -4.61
C VAL A 249 7.91 5.28 -4.59
N GLN A 250 7.43 4.89 -5.77
CA GLN A 250 6.09 4.33 -5.99
C GLN A 250 6.11 2.80 -6.07
N LEU A 251 7.22 2.21 -6.54
CA LEU A 251 7.45 0.76 -6.57
C LEU A 251 8.86 0.46 -6.08
N VAL A 252 8.96 -0.44 -5.10
CA VAL A 252 10.22 -1.00 -4.61
C VAL A 252 10.45 -2.35 -5.28
N VAL A 253 11.59 -2.52 -5.93
CA VAL A 253 11.99 -3.75 -6.59
C VAL A 253 13.17 -4.38 -5.85
N LEU A 254 13.02 -5.62 -5.40
CA LEU A 254 14.10 -6.44 -4.89
C LEU A 254 14.77 -7.14 -6.08
N ALA A 255 15.95 -6.65 -6.47
CA ALA A 255 16.72 -7.15 -7.62
C ALA A 255 18.03 -7.76 -7.10
N GLY A 256 17.96 -9.01 -6.64
CA GLY A 256 19.09 -9.69 -5.99
C GLY A 256 19.42 -9.11 -4.60
N TYR A 257 18.40 -8.73 -3.83
CA TYR A 257 18.55 -8.31 -2.43
C TYR A 257 18.53 -9.52 -1.51
N LEU A 258 19.61 -9.76 -0.75
CA LEU A 258 19.81 -11.03 -0.04
C LEU A 258 19.36 -11.02 1.42
N ARG A 259 18.82 -9.91 1.91
CA ARG A 259 18.31 -9.81 3.28
C ARG A 259 16.81 -10.07 3.30
N ILE A 260 16.40 -11.02 4.14
CA ILE A 260 14.99 -11.22 4.47
C ILE A 260 14.48 -9.94 5.14
N LEU A 261 13.35 -9.44 4.67
CA LEU A 261 12.71 -8.23 5.20
C LEU A 261 11.85 -8.57 6.42
N THR A 262 11.76 -7.68 7.41
CA THR A 262 10.83 -7.87 8.52
C THR A 262 9.40 -7.49 8.13
N PRO A 263 8.39 -7.94 8.89
CA PRO A 263 7.01 -7.51 8.69
C PRO A 263 6.80 -5.99 8.71
N TYR A 264 7.65 -5.23 9.42
CA TYR A 264 7.60 -3.77 9.41
C TYR A 264 7.78 -3.21 7.99
N PHE A 265 8.85 -3.62 7.30
CA PHE A 265 9.16 -3.11 5.96
C PHE A 265 8.15 -3.59 4.92
N VAL A 266 7.76 -4.87 4.98
CA VAL A 266 6.75 -5.44 4.08
C VAL A 266 5.44 -4.67 4.18
N ARG A 267 4.94 -4.39 5.40
CA ARG A 267 3.69 -3.64 5.58
C ARG A 267 3.78 -2.20 5.08
N ARG A 268 4.92 -1.52 5.21
CA ARG A 268 5.14 -0.15 4.71
C ARG A 268 4.98 -0.07 3.18
N PHE A 269 5.41 -1.10 2.47
CA PHE A 269 5.39 -1.16 1.00
C PHE A 269 4.43 -2.22 0.46
N LEU A 270 3.42 -2.64 1.23
CA LEU A 270 2.47 -3.67 0.81
C LEU A 270 1.77 -3.26 -0.50
N GLY A 271 1.78 -4.16 -1.48
CA GLY A 271 1.25 -3.90 -2.83
C GLY A 271 2.12 -3.00 -3.71
N ARG A 272 3.27 -2.54 -3.20
CA ARG A 272 4.28 -1.70 -3.88
C ARG A 272 5.70 -2.26 -3.73
N LEU A 273 5.82 -3.54 -3.38
CA LEU A 273 7.08 -4.25 -3.17
C LEU A 273 7.05 -5.56 -3.96
N VAL A 274 7.97 -5.71 -4.91
CA VAL A 274 8.07 -6.90 -5.76
C VAL A 274 9.47 -7.51 -5.68
N ASN A 275 9.55 -8.82 -5.87
CA ASN A 275 10.80 -9.57 -5.90
C ASN A 275 10.87 -10.43 -7.16
N ILE A 276 12.08 -10.58 -7.71
CA ILE A 276 12.41 -11.61 -8.71
C ILE A 276 13.07 -12.78 -7.99
N HIS A 277 12.61 -13.99 -8.25
CA HIS A 277 13.19 -15.21 -7.71
C HIS A 277 13.61 -16.16 -8.85
N PRO A 278 14.83 -16.73 -8.82
CA PRO A 278 15.40 -17.57 -9.89
C PRO A 278 14.85 -19.02 -9.91
N ALA A 279 13.56 -19.19 -9.61
CA ALA A 279 12.84 -20.45 -9.78
C ALA A 279 11.35 -20.22 -10.05
N LEU A 280 10.68 -21.25 -10.57
CA LEU A 280 9.24 -21.31 -10.67
C LEU A 280 8.61 -21.58 -9.30
N LEU A 281 8.31 -20.50 -8.57
CA LEU A 281 7.56 -20.55 -7.32
C LEU A 281 6.21 -21.30 -7.48
N PRO A 282 5.75 -22.05 -6.45
CA PRO A 282 6.34 -22.18 -5.11
C PRO A 282 7.55 -23.13 -5.02
N GLY A 283 7.96 -23.75 -6.12
CA GLY A 283 9.14 -24.62 -6.16
C GLY A 283 10.44 -23.84 -5.91
N PHE A 284 11.33 -24.43 -5.10
CA PHE A 284 12.68 -23.91 -4.84
C PHE A 284 12.71 -22.45 -4.33
N GLY A 285 11.66 -22.00 -3.64
CA GLY A 285 11.63 -20.74 -2.90
C GLY A 285 11.97 -20.91 -1.42
N GLY A 286 12.12 -19.80 -0.70
CA GLY A 286 12.22 -19.78 0.75
C GLY A 286 13.65 -19.65 1.27
N LYS A 287 13.79 -19.74 2.60
CA LYS A 287 15.05 -19.44 3.29
C LYS A 287 16.20 -20.31 2.77
N GLY A 288 17.24 -19.65 2.27
CA GLY A 288 18.47 -20.30 1.77
C GLY A 288 18.47 -20.60 0.27
N MET A 289 17.32 -20.51 -0.40
CA MET A 289 17.18 -20.66 -1.84
C MET A 289 17.52 -19.35 -2.54
N HIS A 290 18.81 -19.02 -2.67
CA HIS A 290 19.24 -17.86 -3.44
C HIS A 290 20.56 -18.13 -4.16
N GLY A 291 20.80 -17.41 -5.26
CA GLY A 291 21.98 -17.59 -6.10
C GLY A 291 22.09 -19.02 -6.65
N GLU A 292 23.32 -19.50 -6.79
CA GLU A 292 23.62 -20.82 -7.38
C GLU A 292 22.91 -22.00 -6.69
N ARG A 293 22.58 -21.87 -5.40
CA ARG A 293 21.90 -22.92 -4.63
C ARG A 293 20.53 -23.28 -5.20
N VAL A 294 19.84 -22.32 -5.82
CA VAL A 294 18.52 -22.55 -6.43
C VAL A 294 18.67 -23.47 -7.63
N HIS A 295 19.57 -23.13 -8.55
CA HIS A 295 19.80 -23.90 -9.77
C HIS A 295 20.36 -25.29 -9.46
N ARG A 296 21.26 -25.40 -8.47
CA ARG A 296 21.73 -26.68 -7.96
C ARG A 296 20.59 -27.56 -7.44
N ALA A 297 19.72 -27.01 -6.60
CA ALA A 297 18.57 -27.75 -6.07
C ALA A 297 17.61 -28.22 -7.17
N VAL A 298 17.37 -27.39 -8.20
CA VAL A 298 16.55 -27.76 -9.37
C VAL A 298 17.15 -28.96 -10.12
N LEU A 299 18.47 -28.95 -10.35
CA LEU A 299 19.17 -30.03 -11.04
C LEU A 299 19.23 -31.32 -10.20
N GLU A 300 19.54 -31.20 -8.91
CA GLU A 300 19.57 -32.33 -7.96
C GLU A 300 18.19 -33.00 -7.82
N ALA A 301 17.11 -32.22 -7.92
CA ALA A 301 15.74 -32.75 -7.96
C ALA A 301 15.36 -33.42 -9.28
N GLY A 302 16.23 -33.38 -10.30
CA GLY A 302 15.98 -33.97 -11.62
C GLY A 302 14.89 -33.24 -12.41
N CYS A 303 14.64 -31.96 -12.11
CA CYS A 303 13.63 -31.18 -12.82
C CYS A 303 13.98 -31.04 -14.31
N ARG A 304 12.96 -31.13 -15.16
CA ARG A 304 13.05 -30.87 -16.61
C ARG A 304 12.71 -29.43 -16.99
N LEU A 305 12.16 -28.68 -16.03
CA LEU A 305 11.76 -27.30 -16.19
C LEU A 305 12.28 -26.48 -15.01
N SER A 306 12.85 -25.31 -15.32
CA SER A 306 13.23 -24.28 -14.37
C SER A 306 12.66 -22.94 -14.85
N GLY A 307 13.07 -21.83 -14.25
CA GLY A 307 12.58 -20.51 -14.65
C GLY A 307 12.76 -19.46 -13.58
N CYS A 308 12.00 -18.38 -13.69
CA CYS A 308 11.96 -17.32 -12.71
C CYS A 308 10.53 -16.83 -12.47
N SER A 309 10.30 -16.26 -11.29
CA SER A 309 9.02 -15.73 -10.84
C SER A 309 9.17 -14.30 -10.37
N VAL A 310 8.30 -13.40 -10.83
CA VAL A 310 8.11 -12.10 -10.19
C VAL A 310 6.83 -12.13 -9.38
N HIS A 311 6.91 -11.72 -8.13
CA HIS A 311 5.79 -11.76 -7.20
C HIS A 311 5.74 -10.52 -6.31
N PHE A 312 4.56 -10.19 -5.79
CA PHE A 312 4.47 -9.26 -4.67
C PHE A 312 5.08 -9.90 -3.43
N VAL A 313 5.82 -9.11 -2.65
CA VAL A 313 6.38 -9.56 -1.39
C VAL A 313 5.31 -9.46 -0.30
N ASP A 314 5.18 -10.51 0.50
CA ASP A 314 4.42 -10.53 1.73
C ASP A 314 5.32 -10.90 2.92
N GLU A 315 4.74 -11.23 4.08
CA GLU A 315 5.52 -11.56 5.28
C GLU A 315 6.16 -12.96 5.22
N SER A 316 5.84 -13.76 4.19
CA SER A 316 6.49 -15.04 3.92
C SER A 316 7.72 -14.86 3.04
N VAL A 317 8.66 -15.81 3.12
CA VAL A 317 9.86 -15.80 2.26
C VAL A 317 9.50 -16.46 0.94
N ASP A 318 9.48 -15.67 -0.14
CA ASP A 318 9.15 -16.09 -1.51
C ASP A 318 7.78 -16.77 -1.68
N GLY A 319 6.81 -16.46 -0.81
CA GLY A 319 5.46 -17.05 -0.85
C GLY A 319 4.35 -16.10 -1.24
N GLY A 320 4.68 -14.85 -1.56
CA GLY A 320 3.67 -13.85 -1.91
C GLY A 320 3.04 -14.06 -3.30
N PRO A 321 1.96 -13.32 -3.62
CA PRO A 321 1.19 -13.53 -4.84
C PRO A 321 2.02 -13.35 -6.12
N ILE A 322 2.10 -14.42 -6.92
CA ILE A 322 2.84 -14.47 -8.18
C ILE A 322 2.16 -13.57 -9.22
N ILE A 323 2.93 -12.66 -9.82
CA ILE A 323 2.47 -11.76 -10.89
C ILE A 323 2.68 -12.41 -12.25
N ALA A 324 3.88 -12.92 -12.49
CA ALA A 324 4.25 -13.56 -13.74
C ALA A 324 5.42 -14.54 -13.54
N GLN A 325 5.52 -15.51 -14.44
CA GLN A 325 6.61 -16.50 -14.46
C GLN A 325 7.10 -16.70 -15.89
N ARG A 326 8.36 -17.09 -16.04
CA ARG A 326 8.91 -17.57 -17.30
C ARG A 326 9.67 -18.85 -17.06
N ALA A 327 9.44 -19.84 -17.91
CA ALA A 327 10.06 -21.14 -17.81
C ALA A 327 11.20 -21.29 -18.82
N VAL A 328 12.18 -22.12 -18.47
CA VAL A 328 13.25 -22.59 -19.35
C VAL A 328 13.43 -24.08 -19.16
N ASP A 329 13.85 -24.78 -20.21
CA ASP A 329 14.20 -26.20 -20.11
C ASP A 329 15.43 -26.36 -19.19
N ALA A 330 15.40 -27.37 -18.32
CA ALA A 330 16.58 -27.90 -17.64
C ALA A 330 17.04 -29.14 -18.40
N LYS A 331 18.21 -29.04 -19.03
CA LYS A 331 18.72 -30.01 -20.01
C LYS A 331 19.60 -31.04 -19.33
N ASP A 332 19.69 -32.22 -19.96
CA ASP A 332 20.69 -33.21 -19.55
C ASP A 332 22.10 -32.61 -19.66
N GLY A 333 22.87 -32.73 -18.58
CA GLY A 333 24.23 -32.20 -18.50
C GLY A 333 24.36 -30.71 -18.16
N ASP A 334 23.25 -30.01 -17.84
CA ASP A 334 23.35 -28.66 -17.28
C ASP A 334 24.14 -28.65 -15.97
N THR A 335 24.96 -27.62 -15.77
CA THR A 335 25.52 -27.27 -14.47
C THR A 335 24.69 -26.15 -13.84
N PRO A 336 24.83 -25.88 -12.52
CA PRO A 336 24.14 -24.75 -11.90
C PRO A 336 24.40 -23.43 -12.63
N GLU A 337 25.60 -23.23 -13.17
CA GLU A 337 25.99 -22.03 -13.92
C GLU A 337 25.31 -21.94 -15.28
N THR A 338 25.25 -23.03 -16.06
CA THR A 338 24.59 -23.01 -17.38
C THR A 338 23.08 -22.84 -17.26
N LEU A 339 22.47 -23.43 -16.23
CA LEU A 339 21.07 -23.23 -15.90
C LEU A 339 20.82 -21.80 -15.40
N ALA A 340 21.68 -21.27 -14.51
CA ALA A 340 21.60 -19.90 -14.01
C ALA A 340 21.65 -18.89 -15.14
N ALA A 341 22.57 -19.02 -16.09
CA ALA A 341 22.69 -18.13 -17.23
C ALA A 341 21.39 -18.10 -18.06
N ARG A 342 20.78 -19.26 -18.30
CA ARG A 342 19.52 -19.38 -19.05
C ARG A 342 18.33 -18.78 -18.29
N VAL A 343 18.27 -18.96 -16.97
CA VAL A 343 17.24 -18.33 -16.11
C VAL A 343 17.42 -16.82 -16.09
N LEU A 344 18.66 -16.33 -15.94
CA LEU A 344 18.99 -14.91 -15.87
C LEU A 344 18.54 -14.14 -17.14
N GLU A 345 18.68 -14.75 -18.32
CA GLU A 345 18.12 -14.19 -19.56
C GLU A 345 16.60 -13.97 -19.47
N GLN A 346 15.87 -14.88 -18.82
CA GLN A 346 14.43 -14.71 -18.61
C GLN A 346 14.10 -13.70 -17.50
N GLU A 347 14.94 -13.58 -16.47
CA GLU A 347 14.79 -12.55 -15.43
C GLU A 347 14.86 -11.14 -16.04
N HIS A 348 15.84 -10.90 -16.91
CA HIS A 348 16.05 -9.62 -17.60
C HIS A 348 14.91 -9.25 -18.55
N LEU A 349 14.06 -10.22 -18.93
CA LEU A 349 12.86 -9.97 -19.73
C LEU A 349 11.61 -9.84 -18.85
N LEU A 350 11.48 -10.69 -17.83
CA LEU A 350 10.30 -10.77 -16.99
C LEU A 350 10.20 -9.60 -16.03
N LEU A 351 11.30 -9.23 -15.38
CA LEU A 351 11.29 -8.19 -14.35
C LEU A 351 10.94 -6.81 -14.94
N PRO A 352 11.58 -6.33 -16.04
CA PRO A 352 11.16 -5.08 -16.68
C PRO A 352 9.72 -5.09 -17.19
N TYR A 353 9.25 -6.23 -17.73
CA TYR A 353 7.87 -6.38 -18.17
C TYR A 353 6.87 -6.20 -17.02
N VAL A 354 7.11 -6.82 -15.87
CA VAL A 354 6.23 -6.66 -14.70
C VAL A 354 6.29 -5.24 -14.14
N VAL A 355 7.48 -4.64 -14.06
CA VAL A 355 7.63 -3.24 -13.62
C VAL A 355 6.85 -2.30 -14.54
N LYS A 356 6.90 -2.51 -15.86
CA LYS A 356 6.10 -1.77 -16.83
C LYS A 356 4.60 -1.90 -16.54
N LEU A 357 4.09 -3.12 -16.38
CA LEU A 357 2.66 -3.33 -16.13
C LEU A 357 2.18 -2.65 -14.84
N ILE A 358 3.01 -2.61 -13.81
CA ILE A 358 2.71 -1.89 -12.56
C ILE A 358 2.73 -0.38 -12.80
N ALA A 359 3.75 0.14 -13.50
CA ALA A 359 3.86 1.56 -13.83
C ALA A 359 2.68 2.06 -14.69
N GLU A 360 2.16 1.21 -15.58
CA GLU A 360 0.95 1.47 -16.39
C GLU A 360 -0.37 1.29 -15.61
N GLY A 361 -0.32 0.87 -14.33
CA GLY A 361 -1.50 0.62 -13.53
C GLY A 361 -2.31 -0.62 -13.95
N LYS A 362 -1.74 -1.50 -14.78
CA LYS A 362 -2.37 -2.73 -15.26
C LYS A 362 -2.31 -3.86 -14.25
N VAL A 363 -1.30 -3.88 -13.38
CA VAL A 363 -1.16 -4.89 -12.32
C VAL A 363 -1.23 -4.24 -10.95
N SER A 364 -2.01 -4.83 -10.05
CA SER A 364 -2.11 -4.41 -8.65
C SER A 364 -2.37 -5.58 -7.72
N LEU A 365 -2.11 -5.39 -6.42
CA LEU A 365 -2.47 -6.34 -5.38
C LEU A 365 -3.82 -5.94 -4.76
N ALA A 366 -4.81 -6.84 -4.79
CA ALA A 366 -6.10 -6.64 -4.12
C ALA A 366 -6.58 -7.94 -3.46
N ASP A 367 -7.01 -7.86 -2.19
CA ASP A 367 -7.45 -9.02 -1.39
C ASP A 367 -6.41 -10.16 -1.33
N GLY A 368 -5.11 -9.81 -1.29
CA GLY A 368 -4.02 -10.79 -1.32
C GLY A 368 -3.87 -11.54 -2.65
N LYS A 369 -4.52 -11.05 -3.72
CA LYS A 369 -4.44 -11.64 -5.07
C LYS A 369 -3.97 -10.60 -6.08
N VAL A 370 -3.27 -11.07 -7.10
CA VAL A 370 -2.91 -10.22 -8.25
C VAL A 370 -4.16 -9.93 -9.06
N ARG A 371 -4.38 -8.65 -9.36
CA ARG A 371 -5.40 -8.18 -10.30
C ARG A 371 -4.70 -7.61 -11.51
N VAL A 372 -5.08 -8.11 -12.68
CA VAL A 372 -4.67 -7.60 -13.98
C VAL A 372 -5.88 -6.88 -14.57
N ARG A 373 -5.73 -5.59 -14.90
CA ARG A 373 -6.68 -4.84 -15.73
C ARG A 373 -6.36 -5.15 -17.18
N ASP A 374 -7.39 -5.41 -17.96
CA ASP A 374 -7.30 -5.78 -19.39
C ASP A 374 -6.54 -7.08 -19.62
N THR A 375 -7.04 -8.17 -19.03
CA THR A 375 -6.79 -9.49 -19.63
C THR A 375 -7.51 -9.52 -20.98
N PRO A 376 -6.85 -9.89 -22.10
CA PRO A 376 -7.57 -10.17 -23.34
C PRO A 376 -8.64 -11.25 -23.15
#